data_AF-A0A9X8D805-F1
#
_entry.id   AF-A0A9X8D805-F1
#
_cell.length_a   1.000
_cell.length_b   1.000
_cell.length_c   1.000
_cell.angle_alpha   90.00
_cell.angle_beta   90.00
_cell.angle_gamma   90.00
#
_symmetry.space_group_name_H-M   'P 1'
#
loop_
_entity.id
_entity.type
_entity.pdbx_description
1 polymer ?
#
loop_
_entity_poly.entity_id
_entity_poly.type
_entity_poly.pdbx_seq_one_letter_code
_entity_poly.pdbx_strand_id
1 'polypeptide(L)'
;MAVISLALMSFCAPAQDAPMRLQNVEAVTAWIAKAYPVHEMKTHTVKIPDAGDFTVYAFYGPRGSGTIRVDGWFYSCTKGSTCDLLAMANLGNSRYLKESAKITFEEPCLVIRSTDSTLVKLKMR
;
A
#
# COMPACT_ATOMS: atom_id res chain seq x y z
N MET A 1 24.86 -10.49 40.15
CA MET A 1 23.75 -10.88 39.26
C MET A 1 23.27 -9.63 38.55
N ALA A 2 23.52 -9.50 37.24
CA ALA A 2 23.08 -8.36 36.45
C ALA A 2 21.79 -8.75 35.71
N VAL A 3 20.67 -8.15 36.12
CA VAL A 3 19.39 -8.30 35.43
C VAL A 3 19.36 -7.27 34.31
N ILE A 4 19.69 -7.69 33.09
CA ILE A 4 19.52 -6.86 31.89
C ILE A 4 18.04 -6.97 31.52
N SER A 5 17.24 -6.01 31.98
CA SER A 5 15.84 -5.86 31.60
C SER A 5 15.77 -5.49 30.11
N LEU A 6 15.41 -6.47 29.28
CA LEU A 6 15.13 -6.29 27.87
C LEU A 6 13.81 -5.52 27.73
N ALA A 7 13.89 -4.20 27.54
CA ALA A 7 12.72 -3.40 27.20
C ALA A 7 12.29 -3.74 25.77
N LEU A 8 11.35 -4.67 25.61
CA LEU A 8 10.61 -4.83 24.36
C LEU A 8 9.79 -3.55 24.16
N MET A 9 10.30 -2.62 23.36
CA MET A 9 9.46 -1.59 22.76
C MET A 9 8.49 -2.28 21.81
N SER A 10 7.34 -2.66 22.33
CA SER A 10 6.20 -3.07 21.53
C SER A 10 5.73 -1.85 20.76
N PHE A 11 6.18 -1.72 19.51
CA PHE A 11 5.60 -0.79 18.56
C PHE A 11 4.20 -1.31 18.19
N CYS A 12 3.24 -1.11 19.10
CA CYS A 12 1.84 -1.04 18.72
C CYS A 12 1.68 0.24 17.91
N ALA A 13 2.02 0.18 16.62
CA ALA A 13 1.46 1.13 15.67
C ALA A 13 -0.04 0.82 15.63
N PRO A 14 -0.92 1.68 16.22
CA PRO A 14 -2.36 1.52 15.98
C PRO A 14 -2.58 1.44 14.47
N ALA A 15 -3.49 0.57 14.04
CA ALA A 15 -3.95 0.54 12.66
C ALA A 15 -4.57 1.91 12.36
N GLN A 16 -3.75 2.83 11.88
CA GLN A 16 -4.13 4.20 11.61
C GLN A 16 -4.89 4.15 10.27
N ASP A 17 -6.16 4.55 10.29
CA ASP A 17 -6.98 4.56 9.08
C ASP A 17 -6.28 5.41 8.03
N ALA A 18 -6.07 4.82 6.85
CA ALA A 18 -5.36 5.52 5.80
C ALA A 18 -6.19 6.71 5.30
N PRO A 19 -5.58 7.89 5.14
CA PRO A 19 -6.28 9.06 4.67
C PRO A 19 -6.80 8.81 3.26
N MET A 20 -8.12 8.97 3.07
CA MET A 20 -8.75 8.75 1.78
C MET A 20 -8.27 9.72 0.70
N ARG A 21 -7.87 10.94 1.10
CA ARG A 21 -7.43 12.01 0.21
C ARG A 21 -6.28 12.79 0.83
N LEU A 22 -5.22 12.99 0.06
CA LEU A 22 -4.05 13.77 0.44
C LEU A 22 -3.68 14.75 -0.68
N GLN A 23 -2.89 15.78 -0.36
CA GLN A 23 -2.62 16.87 -1.31
C GLN A 23 -1.72 16.46 -2.47
N ASN A 24 -0.78 15.54 -2.26
CA ASN A 24 0.21 15.10 -3.24
C ASN A 24 0.90 13.80 -2.78
N VAL A 25 1.77 13.25 -3.63
CA VAL A 25 2.49 11.99 -3.37
C VAL A 25 3.44 12.14 -2.17
N GLU A 26 4.03 13.32 -1.98
CA GLU A 26 4.91 13.62 -0.85
C GLU A 26 4.17 13.52 0.48
N ALA A 27 2.94 14.01 0.55
CA ALA A 27 2.08 13.91 1.73
C ALA A 27 1.69 12.45 2.03
N VAL A 28 1.41 11.64 1.00
CA VAL A 28 1.17 10.20 1.15
C VAL A 28 2.41 9.51 1.70
N THR A 29 3.57 9.82 1.12
CA THR A 29 4.85 9.24 1.52
C THR A 29 5.19 9.61 2.96
N ALA A 30 4.99 10.87 3.35
CA ALA A 30 5.21 11.33 4.72
C ALA A 30 4.27 10.65 5.72
N TRP A 31 3.00 10.43 5.35
CA TRP A 31 2.05 9.71 6.19
C TRP A 31 2.46 8.24 6.37
N ILE A 32 2.78 7.54 5.27
CA ILE A 32 3.27 6.15 5.32
C ILE A 32 4.54 6.05 6.15
N ALA A 33 5.53 6.92 5.93
CA ALA A 33 6.80 6.89 6.66
C ALA A 33 6.62 7.10 8.16
N LYS A 34 5.64 7.93 8.57
CA LYS A 34 5.30 8.15 9.97
C LYS A 34 4.67 6.92 10.61
N ALA A 35 3.78 6.23 9.90
CA ALA A 35 3.06 5.07 10.41
C ALA A 35 3.88 3.76 10.30
N TYR A 36 4.72 3.65 9.27
CA TYR A 36 5.46 2.46 8.88
C TYR A 36 6.92 2.84 8.56
N PRO A 37 7.82 2.83 9.57
CA PRO A 37 9.22 3.22 9.39
C PRO A 37 9.95 2.38 8.34
N VAL A 38 9.57 1.10 8.23
CA VAL A 38 10.01 0.20 7.17
C VAL A 38 8.88 0.11 6.15
N HIS A 39 9.04 0.73 4.99
CA HIS A 39 8.09 0.67 3.90
C HIS A 39 8.80 0.69 2.55
N GLU A 40 8.11 0.21 1.51
CA GLU A 40 8.55 0.27 0.12
C GLU A 40 7.47 0.98 -0.72
N MET A 41 7.89 1.77 -1.69
CA MET A 41 7.00 2.39 -2.67
C MET A 41 7.31 1.86 -4.07
N LYS A 42 6.26 1.50 -4.82
CA LYS A 42 6.35 1.19 -6.25
C LYS A 42 5.34 1.98 -7.04
N THR A 43 5.75 2.40 -8.22
CA THR A 43 4.89 3.09 -9.18
C THR A 43 4.49 2.12 -10.27
N HIS A 44 3.19 2.04 -10.53
CA HIS A 44 2.61 1.21 -11.57
C HIS A 44 1.87 2.10 -12.57
N THR A 45 2.21 1.99 -13.85
CA THR A 45 1.46 2.65 -14.92
C THR A 45 0.63 1.60 -15.64
N VAL A 46 -0.68 1.82 -15.68
CA VAL A 46 -1.65 0.94 -16.31
C VAL A 46 -2.29 1.68 -17.47
N LYS A 47 -2.36 1.07 -18.64
CA LYS A 47 -3.05 1.65 -19.81
C LYS A 47 -4.53 1.34 -19.72
N ILE A 48 -5.36 2.38 -19.67
CA ILE A 48 -6.81 2.27 -19.73
C ILE A 48 -7.24 2.66 -21.15
N PRO A 49 -7.99 1.81 -21.87
CA PRO A 49 -8.63 2.18 -23.13
C PRO A 49 -9.39 3.50 -22.98
N ASP A 50 -9.25 4.40 -23.95
CA ASP A 50 -9.92 5.70 -24.02
C ASP A 50 -9.57 6.74 -22.93
N ALA A 51 -8.96 6.35 -21.81
CA ALA A 51 -8.53 7.25 -20.74
C ALA A 51 -7.01 7.47 -20.65
N GLY A 52 -6.22 6.64 -21.34
CA GLY A 52 -4.76 6.76 -21.42
C GLY A 52 -4.01 6.11 -20.26
N ASP A 53 -2.82 6.63 -19.97
CA ASP A 53 -1.94 6.09 -18.92
C ASP A 53 -2.44 6.52 -17.53
N PHE A 54 -2.76 5.53 -16.70
CA PHE A 54 -3.19 5.71 -15.32
C PHE A 54 -2.10 5.26 -14.35
N THR A 55 -1.57 6.19 -13.57
CA THR A 55 -0.50 5.91 -12.60
C THR A 55 -1.06 5.62 -11.21
N VAL A 56 -0.61 4.51 -10.63
CA VAL A 56 -0.93 4.07 -9.28
C VAL A 56 0.35 4.00 -8.46
N TYR A 57 0.34 4.66 -7.30
CA TYR A 57 1.40 4.61 -6.31
C TYR A 57 1.03 3.57 -5.25
N ALA A 58 1.78 2.48 -5.21
CA ALA A 58 1.59 1.39 -4.26
C ALA A 58 2.63 1.48 -3.14
N PHE A 59 2.16 1.58 -1.90
CA PHE A 59 3.00 1.57 -0.71
C PHE A 59 2.81 0.25 0.03
N TYR A 60 3.91 -0.33 0.48
CA TYR A 60 3.94 -1.62 1.17
C TYR A 60 4.59 -1.46 2.53
N GLY A 61 3.95 -1.96 3.58
CA GLY A 61 4.44 -1.81 4.95
C GLY A 61 4.01 -2.95 5.86
N PRO A 62 4.77 -3.26 6.92
CA PRO A 62 4.44 -4.30 7.87
C PRO A 62 3.26 -3.91 8.75
N ARG A 63 2.35 -4.85 9.01
CA ARG A 63 1.19 -4.66 9.88
C ARG A 63 1.50 -5.14 11.31
N GLY A 64 1.62 -4.19 12.25
CA GLY A 64 1.62 -4.46 13.69
C GLY A 64 2.90 -5.09 14.27
N SER A 65 2.83 -5.44 15.56
CA SER A 65 3.95 -5.61 16.50
C SER A 65 4.65 -6.99 16.52
N GLY A 66 4.66 -7.78 15.42
CA GLY A 66 5.44 -9.02 15.40
C GLY A 66 4.97 -10.14 14.47
N THR A 67 3.83 -10.02 13.80
CA THR A 67 3.49 -10.91 12.68
C THR A 67 4.03 -10.27 11.40
N ILE A 68 4.81 -11.01 10.60
CA ILE A 68 5.43 -10.48 9.37
C ILE A 68 4.37 -10.35 8.25
N ARG A 69 3.26 -9.67 8.51
CA ARG A 69 2.19 -9.43 7.54
C ARG A 69 2.43 -8.10 6.84
N VAL A 70 2.16 -8.04 5.55
CA VAL A 70 2.33 -6.83 4.74
C VAL A 70 0.96 -6.34 4.29
N ASP A 71 0.72 -5.05 4.46
CA ASP A 71 -0.42 -4.35 3.87
C ASP A 71 0.05 -3.48 2.70
N GLY A 72 -0.84 -3.31 1.73
CA GLY A 72 -0.65 -2.48 0.56
C GLY A 72 -1.66 -1.33 0.53
N TRP A 73 -1.18 -0.11 0.33
CA TRP A 73 -2.00 1.07 0.08
C TRP A 73 -1.80 1.53 -1.36
N PHE A 74 -2.89 1.69 -2.09
CA PHE A 74 -2.87 2.02 -3.51
C PHE A 74 -3.51 3.39 -3.72
N TYR A 75 -2.72 4.36 -4.16
CA TYR A 75 -3.18 5.72 -4.42
C TYR A 75 -3.15 6.05 -5.90
N SER A 76 -4.15 6.77 -6.39
CA SER A 76 -4.10 7.47 -7.67
C SER A 76 -3.79 8.92 -7.39
N CYS A 77 -2.76 9.46 -8.03
CA CYS A 77 -2.40 10.86 -7.89
C CYS A 77 -2.37 11.52 -9.25
N THR A 78 -3.07 12.64 -9.39
CA THR A 78 -2.91 13.51 -10.54
C THR A 78 -1.71 14.44 -10.29
N LYS A 79 -0.84 14.61 -11.28
CA LYS A 79 0.40 15.40 -11.15
C LYS A 79 0.11 16.82 -10.62
N GLY A 80 0.65 17.16 -9.45
CA GLY A 80 0.45 18.47 -8.81
C GLY A 80 -0.92 18.67 -8.15
N SER A 81 -1.68 17.60 -7.94
CA SER A 81 -3.03 17.63 -7.37
C SER A 81 -3.21 16.48 -6.37
N THR A 82 -4.44 16.35 -5.86
CA THR A 82 -4.81 15.41 -4.81
C THR A 82 -4.55 13.96 -5.18
N CYS A 83 -4.06 13.21 -4.20
CA CYS A 83 -3.96 11.76 -4.22
C CYS A 83 -5.18 11.16 -3.53
N ASP A 84 -5.89 10.28 -4.23
CA ASP A 84 -7.02 9.53 -3.70
C ASP A 84 -6.64 8.08 -3.44
N LEU A 85 -7.00 7.59 -2.26
CA LEU A 85 -6.84 6.18 -1.89
C LEU A 85 -7.84 5.36 -2.71
N LEU A 86 -7.31 4.51 -3.59
CA LEU A 86 -8.10 3.59 -4.40
C LEU A 86 -8.51 2.37 -3.58
N ALA A 87 -7.56 1.79 -2.84
CA ALA A 87 -7.79 0.59 -2.06
C ALA A 87 -6.70 0.36 -1.01
N MET A 88 -7.07 -0.43 -0.01
CA MET A 88 -6.15 -1.08 0.92
C MET A 88 -6.33 -2.58 0.82
N ALA A 89 -5.23 -3.33 0.81
CA ALA A 89 -5.29 -4.79 0.78
C ALA A 89 -4.28 -5.42 1.72
N ASN A 90 -4.68 -6.52 2.36
CA ASN A 90 -3.73 -7.38 3.04
C ASN A 90 -3.05 -8.31 2.03
N LEU A 91 -1.72 -8.24 1.96
CA LEU A 91 -0.92 -9.04 1.02
C LEU A 91 -0.51 -10.40 1.62
N GLY A 92 -0.86 -10.66 2.88
CA GLY A 92 -0.49 -11.86 3.60
C GLY A 92 0.86 -11.74 4.30
N ASN A 93 1.52 -12.89 4.50
CA ASN A 93 2.80 -12.96 5.20
C ASN A 93 3.97 -12.66 4.24
N SER A 94 4.91 -11.80 4.64
CA SER A 94 6.08 -11.40 3.87
C SER A 94 6.92 -12.59 3.41
N ARG A 95 6.97 -13.68 4.19
CA ARG A 95 7.70 -14.90 3.81
C ARG A 95 7.14 -15.54 2.53
N TYR A 96 5.86 -15.34 2.25
CA TYR A 96 5.18 -15.88 1.07
C TYR A 96 5.04 -14.85 -0.06
N LEU A 97 5.36 -13.58 0.21
CA LEU A 97 5.38 -12.52 -0.80
C LEU A 97 6.66 -12.62 -1.63
N LYS A 98 6.56 -13.32 -2.76
CA LYS A 98 7.66 -13.45 -3.73
C LYS A 98 7.80 -12.21 -4.61
N GLU A 99 6.68 -11.55 -4.89
CA GLU A 99 6.62 -10.38 -5.77
C GLU A 99 5.67 -9.34 -5.17
N SER A 100 5.88 -8.07 -5.55
CA SER A 100 4.93 -6.99 -5.27
C SER A 100 3.62 -7.21 -6.02
N ALA A 101 2.54 -6.57 -5.55
CA ALA A 101 1.25 -6.67 -6.20
C ALA A 101 1.32 -6.24 -7.68
N LYS A 102 0.60 -6.97 -8.54
CA LYS A 102 0.42 -6.64 -9.94
C LYS A 102 -0.88 -5.85 -10.10
N ILE A 103 -0.80 -4.71 -10.79
CA ILE A 103 -1.94 -3.86 -11.07
C ILE A 103 -2.18 -3.91 -12.57
N THR A 104 -3.36 -4.38 -12.96
CA THR A 104 -3.75 -4.57 -14.36
C THR A 104 -5.13 -3.98 -14.61
N PHE A 105 -5.41 -3.56 -15.84
CA PHE A 105 -6.75 -3.17 -16.24
C PHE A 105 -7.44 -4.34 -16.94
N GLU A 106 -8.61 -4.72 -16.43
CA GLU A 106 -9.52 -5.70 -17.02
C GLU A 106 -10.87 -5.03 -17.16
N GLU A 107 -11.16 -4.51 -18.36
CA GLU A 107 -12.33 -3.69 -18.62
C GLU A 107 -13.62 -4.26 -17.98
N PRO A 108 -14.37 -3.47 -17.18
CA PRO A 108 -14.18 -2.03 -16.84
C PRO A 108 -13.46 -1.80 -15.50
N CYS A 109 -12.63 -2.74 -15.05
CA CYS A 109 -12.07 -2.79 -13.70
C CYS A 109 -10.56 -2.61 -13.67
N LEU A 110 -10.07 -1.84 -12.70
CA LEU A 110 -8.70 -1.93 -12.23
C LEU A 110 -8.59 -3.11 -11.24
N VAL A 111 -7.65 -4.01 -11.48
CA VAL A 111 -7.47 -5.24 -10.72
C VAL A 111 -6.11 -5.25 -10.05
N ILE A 112 -6.10 -5.46 -8.74
CA ILE A 112 -4.89 -5.59 -7.93
C ILE A 112 -4.77 -7.04 -7.50
N ARG A 113 -3.64 -7.68 -7.83
CA ARG A 113 -3.37 -9.10 -7.58
C ARG A 113 -2.10 -9.30 -6.77
N SER A 114 -2.11 -10.32 -5.92
CA SER A 114 -0.91 -10.84 -5.26
C SER A 114 -0.74 -12.31 -5.60
N THR A 115 0.39 -12.63 -6.24
CA THR A 115 0.77 -13.96 -6.75
C THR A 115 -0.36 -14.67 -7.49
N ASP A 116 -1.25 -15.37 -6.77
CA ASP A 116 -2.32 -16.20 -7.33
C ASP A 116 -3.74 -15.71 -6.95
N SER A 117 -3.84 -14.60 -6.22
CA SER A 117 -5.09 -14.09 -5.67
C SER A 117 -5.41 -12.69 -6.19
N THR A 118 -6.69 -12.46 -6.51
CA THR A 118 -7.21 -11.11 -6.72
C THR A 118 -7.52 -10.50 -5.37
N LEU A 119 -6.81 -9.42 -5.03
CA LEU A 119 -6.97 -8.72 -3.76
C LEU A 119 -8.10 -7.70 -3.84
N VAL A 120 -8.13 -6.95 -4.95
CA VAL A 120 -9.09 -5.86 -5.14
C VAL A 120 -9.51 -5.81 -6.61
N LYS A 121 -10.79 -5.56 -6.85
CA LYS A 121 -11.34 -5.26 -8.17
C LYS A 121 -12.15 -3.96 -8.07
N LEU A 122 -11.64 -2.88 -8.67
CA LEU A 122 -12.23 -1.55 -8.63
C LEU A 122 -12.86 -1.24 -9.98
N LYS A 123 -14.18 -1.03 -10.02
CA LYS A 123 -14.84 -0.61 -11.26
C LYS A 123 -14.48 0.85 -11.54
N MET A 124 -13.83 1.09 -12.67
CA MET A 124 -13.60 2.43 -13.19
C MET A 124 -14.92 2.89 -13.85
N ARG A 125 -15.40 4.08 -13.48
CA ARG A 125 -16.64 4.66 -14.02
C ARG A 125 -16.34 5.61 -15.16
#